data_AF-A0A7Y2T3T0-F1
#
_entry.id   AF-A0A7Y2T3T0-F1
#
_cell.length_a   1.000
_cell.length_b   1.000
_cell.length_c   1.000
_cell.angle_alpha   90.00
_cell.angle_beta   90.00
_cell.angle_gamma   90.00
#
_symmetry.space_group_name_H-M   'P 1'
#
loop_
_entity.id
_entity.type
_entity.pdbx_description
1 polymer ?
#
loop_
_entity_poly.entity_id
_entity_poly.type
_entity_poly.pdbx_seq_one_letter_code
_entity_poly.pdbx_strand_id
1 'polypeptide(L)'
;MRKRVVITGMGVCAPNGIDLQAFAGALETGKSGIRFYPELERLNFRCQIAGKPDIKKDYINNYFTSLEQRGLMASGLIYGVIAGVDAWRDAGLQPTEDETTDWESGVIFGTGILGIDKLREAIHLIDEGKVKRIGSTSVTQTMASGISAYLGGIIGAGNQVTTNSSACTTGTEGLFMAYERISSGKATRMLAGSCSDSGPYVWGGFDAMRILPRNFNNRPELASRPMSASASGFVPGSGAGALVLESLDSAISRNAKIYAEVLGGAVNCGGQRSGGSMTAPNKTAVQKCIREALRDSEIGAEEIDSINGHLTATAKDPVEIENWAKALGRDKEDFPLINSFKSMVGH
;
A
#
# COMPACT_ATOMS: atom_id res chain seq x y z
N MET A 1 -9.12 -25.58 -14.96
CA MET A 1 -9.47 -25.21 -13.57
C MET A 1 -8.64 -23.99 -13.17
N ARG A 2 -9.18 -23.07 -12.35
CA ARG A 2 -8.38 -21.97 -11.78
C ARG A 2 -7.29 -22.58 -10.90
N LYS A 3 -6.05 -22.08 -10.99
CA LYS A 3 -5.00 -22.44 -10.03
C LYS A 3 -5.32 -21.80 -8.68
N ARG A 4 -5.15 -22.55 -7.60
CA ARG A 4 -5.17 -22.02 -6.22
C ARG A 4 -3.96 -21.13 -6.01
N VAL A 5 -4.14 -20.00 -5.31
CA VAL A 5 -3.11 -18.97 -5.14
C VAL A 5 -2.90 -18.71 -3.65
N VAL A 6 -1.66 -18.86 -3.20
CA VAL A 6 -1.28 -18.71 -1.80
C VAL A 6 -0.31 -17.55 -1.61
N ILE A 7 -0.34 -16.97 -0.42
CA ILE A 7 0.64 -15.98 0.03
C ILE A 7 1.78 -16.73 0.71
N THR A 8 2.99 -16.60 0.19
CA THR A 8 4.18 -17.29 0.71
C THR A 8 5.19 -16.38 1.37
N GLY A 9 5.13 -15.06 1.14
CA GLY A 9 5.97 -14.08 1.78
C GLY A 9 5.28 -12.75 2.00
N MET A 10 5.70 -12.02 3.04
CA MET A 10 5.18 -10.69 3.37
C MET A 10 6.31 -9.72 3.69
N GLY A 11 6.10 -8.44 3.40
CA GLY A 11 7.05 -7.39 3.73
C GLY A 11 6.34 -6.07 3.96
N VAL A 12 6.88 -5.26 4.88
CA VAL A 12 6.25 -4.02 5.32
C VAL A 12 7.28 -2.97 5.70
N CYS A 13 7.02 -1.75 5.26
CA CYS A 13 7.74 -0.56 5.68
C CYS A 13 6.70 0.47 6.14
N ALA A 14 6.36 0.45 7.43
CA ALA A 14 5.29 1.24 8.02
C ALA A 14 5.82 2.28 9.02
N PRO A 15 5.06 3.35 9.31
CA PRO A 15 5.43 4.38 10.29
C PRO A 15 5.73 3.88 11.70
N ASN A 16 5.11 2.77 12.12
CA ASN A 16 5.25 2.17 13.44
C ASN A 16 6.16 0.94 13.49
N GLY A 17 6.58 0.40 12.34
CA GLY A 17 7.48 -0.76 12.23
C GLY A 17 8.01 -0.92 10.80
N ILE A 18 9.33 -1.06 10.69
CA ILE A 18 10.02 -1.38 9.43
C ILE A 18 10.49 -2.82 9.61
N ASP A 19 10.02 -3.73 8.75
CA ASP A 19 10.00 -5.20 8.90
C ASP A 19 8.75 -5.77 9.62
N LEU A 20 8.50 -7.07 9.38
CA LEU A 20 7.33 -7.79 9.91
C LEU A 20 7.34 -7.91 11.43
N GLN A 21 8.50 -8.10 12.05
CA GLN A 21 8.61 -8.32 13.49
C GLN A 21 8.30 -7.03 14.25
N ALA A 22 8.90 -5.91 13.84
CA ALA A 22 8.66 -4.60 14.41
C ALA A 22 7.21 -4.16 14.18
N PHE A 23 6.65 -4.42 12.99
CA PHE A 23 5.26 -4.09 12.68
C PHE A 23 4.29 -4.91 13.53
N ALA A 24 4.45 -6.23 13.59
CA ALA A 24 3.61 -7.10 14.42
C ALA A 24 3.65 -6.71 15.90
N GLY A 25 4.85 -6.50 16.46
CA GLY A 25 4.98 -6.04 17.85
C GLY A 25 4.35 -4.66 18.09
N ALA A 26 4.38 -3.76 17.09
CA ALA A 26 3.70 -2.48 17.18
C ALA A 26 2.17 -2.63 17.16
N LEU A 27 1.62 -3.56 16.37
CA LEU A 27 0.18 -3.86 16.36
C LEU A 27 -0.27 -4.45 17.70
N GLU A 28 0.48 -5.41 18.25
CA GLU A 28 0.16 -6.06 19.53
C GLU A 28 0.16 -5.08 20.71
N THR A 29 1.08 -4.10 20.69
CA THR A 29 1.23 -3.11 21.76
C THR A 29 0.42 -1.83 21.54
N GLY A 30 -0.28 -1.71 20.41
CA GLY A 30 -1.03 -0.50 20.04
C GLY A 30 -0.15 0.72 19.78
N LYS A 31 1.12 0.51 19.37
CA LYS A 31 2.08 1.59 19.15
C LYS A 31 1.75 2.38 17.88
N SER A 32 1.40 3.65 18.06
CA SER A 32 1.19 4.59 16.96
C SER A 32 2.52 5.00 16.31
N GLY A 33 2.51 5.08 14.98
CA GLY A 33 3.58 5.64 14.16
C GLY A 33 3.34 7.10 13.78
N ILE A 34 2.24 7.70 14.25
CA ILE A 34 1.86 9.08 13.95
C ILE A 34 2.65 10.04 14.84
N ARG A 35 3.28 11.04 14.23
CA ARG A 35 4.16 12.00 14.90
C ARG A 35 3.89 13.42 14.41
N PHE A 36 4.32 14.39 15.20
CA PHE A 36 4.40 15.80 14.79
C PHE A 36 5.61 16.03 13.89
N TYR A 37 5.45 16.85 12.85
CA TYR A 37 6.50 17.20 11.89
C TYR A 37 6.67 18.73 11.81
N PRO A 38 7.75 19.30 12.40
CA PRO A 38 8.01 20.75 12.40
C PRO A 38 8.07 21.38 11.00
N GLU A 39 8.45 20.60 9.99
CA GLU A 39 8.43 21.07 8.60
C GLU A 39 7.02 21.47 8.13
N LEU A 40 6.00 20.70 8.50
CA LEU A 40 4.62 21.00 8.13
C LEU A 40 4.15 22.30 8.78
N GLU A 41 4.51 22.52 10.05
CA GLU A 41 4.27 23.79 10.75
C GLU A 41 4.96 24.96 10.04
N ARG A 42 6.24 24.84 9.69
CA ARG A 42 6.99 25.88 8.96
C ARG A 42 6.35 26.21 7.61
N LEU A 43 5.73 25.22 6.96
CA LEU A 43 5.01 25.39 5.69
C LEU A 43 3.56 25.86 5.87
N ASN A 44 3.15 26.22 7.09
CA ASN A 44 1.81 26.68 7.45
C ASN A 44 0.69 25.66 7.17
N PHE A 45 0.98 24.36 7.30
CA PHE A 45 -0.06 23.33 7.27
C PHE A 45 -0.95 23.42 8.51
N ARG A 46 -2.23 23.10 8.33
CA ARG A 46 -3.17 22.97 9.46
C ARG A 46 -2.95 21.63 10.17
N CYS A 47 -2.85 20.56 9.40
CA CYS A 47 -2.44 19.24 9.89
C CYS A 47 -0.91 19.16 9.91
N GLN A 48 -0.32 19.15 11.12
CA GLN A 48 1.13 19.17 11.32
C GLN A 48 1.66 17.79 11.75
N ILE A 49 0.85 16.76 11.55
CA ILE A 49 1.12 15.38 11.96
C ILE A 49 1.00 14.45 10.76
N ALA A 50 1.75 13.36 10.78
CA ALA A 50 1.71 12.33 9.75
C ALA A 50 2.21 10.99 10.28
N GLY A 51 1.94 9.90 9.55
CA GLY A 51 2.65 8.64 9.70
C GLY A 51 3.74 8.55 8.64
N LYS A 52 5.02 8.61 9.02
CA LYS A 52 6.13 8.42 8.08
C LYS A 52 7.15 7.42 8.63
N PRO A 53 7.58 6.38 7.88
CA PRO A 53 8.62 5.46 8.30
C PRO A 53 9.91 6.20 8.67
N ASP A 54 10.52 5.82 9.79
CA ASP A 54 11.77 6.40 10.30
C ASP A 54 12.96 5.49 9.92
N ILE A 55 13.46 5.68 8.71
CA ILE A 55 14.53 4.84 8.14
C ILE A 55 15.87 5.51 8.38
N LYS A 56 16.74 4.82 9.12
CA LYS A 56 18.14 5.22 9.30
C LYS A 56 18.90 5.06 7.99
N LYS A 57 19.80 6.01 7.68
CA LYS A 57 20.60 5.97 6.44
C LYS A 57 21.31 4.63 6.24
N ASP A 58 21.93 4.10 7.29
CA ASP A 58 22.69 2.85 7.20
C ASP A 58 21.79 1.63 6.91
N TYR A 59 20.49 1.71 7.24
CA TYR A 59 19.54 0.64 6.93
C TYR A 59 19.31 0.50 5.42
N ILE A 60 19.38 1.61 4.68
CA ILE A 60 19.19 1.65 3.22
C ILE A 60 20.31 0.87 2.50
N ASN A 61 21.49 0.75 3.10
CA ASN A 61 22.63 0.00 2.55
C ASN A 61 22.33 -1.50 2.36
N ASN A 62 21.32 -2.04 3.04
CA ASN A 62 20.89 -3.44 2.88
C ASN A 62 20.09 -3.70 1.60
N TYR A 63 19.68 -2.63 0.89
CA TYR A 63 18.74 -2.69 -0.23
C TYR A 63 19.24 -1.94 -1.47
N PHE A 64 20.12 -0.96 -1.30
CA PHE A 64 20.65 -0.14 -2.39
C PHE A 64 22.16 -0.03 -2.30
N THR A 65 22.83 -0.19 -3.44
CA THR A 65 24.26 0.06 -3.58
C THR A 65 24.59 1.55 -3.36
N SER A 66 25.85 1.84 -3.04
CA SER A 66 26.35 3.22 -2.91
C SER A 66 26.16 4.05 -4.18
N LEU A 67 26.04 3.41 -5.35
CA LEU A 67 25.77 4.08 -6.62
C LEU A 67 24.28 4.45 -6.75
N GLU A 68 23.37 3.52 -6.43
CA GLU A 68 21.92 3.73 -6.50
C GLU A 68 21.43 4.77 -5.48
N GLN A 69 22.12 4.89 -4.35
CA GLN A 69 21.80 5.91 -3.34
C GLN A 69 22.15 7.34 -3.79
N ARG A 70 22.96 7.53 -4.85
CA ARG A 70 23.36 8.87 -5.30
C ARG A 70 22.18 9.63 -5.88
N GLY A 71 21.73 10.65 -5.15
CA GLY A 71 20.58 11.48 -5.55
C GLY A 71 19.24 10.75 -5.45
N LEU A 72 19.17 9.69 -4.63
CA LEU A 72 17.94 8.98 -4.31
C LEU A 72 17.11 9.83 -3.34
N MET A 73 15.99 10.35 -3.85
CA MET A 73 15.06 11.21 -3.10
C MET A 73 13.62 10.66 -3.08
N ALA A 74 13.32 9.64 -3.89
CA ALA A 74 12.00 9.01 -3.94
C ALA A 74 11.78 8.10 -2.72
N SER A 75 11.18 8.65 -1.66
CA SER A 75 10.91 7.92 -0.41
C SER A 75 10.00 6.69 -0.59
N GLY A 76 8.95 6.77 -1.42
CA GLY A 76 8.07 5.66 -1.75
C GLY A 76 8.81 4.56 -2.50
N LEU A 77 9.83 4.90 -3.29
CA LEU A 77 10.69 3.91 -3.94
C LEU A 77 11.52 3.17 -2.89
N ILE A 78 12.11 3.89 -1.94
CA ILE A 78 12.85 3.29 -0.81
C ILE A 78 11.94 2.34 -0.01
N TYR A 79 10.75 2.79 0.36
CA TYR A 79 9.79 1.98 1.13
C TYR A 79 9.37 0.73 0.37
N GLY A 80 9.03 0.90 -0.92
CA GLY A 80 8.59 -0.20 -1.78
C GLY A 80 9.69 -1.24 -2.00
N VAL A 81 10.94 -0.82 -2.18
CA VAL A 81 12.07 -1.75 -2.31
C VAL A 81 12.28 -2.53 -1.01
N ILE A 82 12.26 -1.86 0.15
CA ILE A 82 12.40 -2.55 1.45
C ILE A 82 11.31 -3.60 1.61
N ALA A 83 10.04 -3.21 1.47
CA ALA A 83 8.92 -4.13 1.63
C ALA A 83 8.95 -5.26 0.59
N GLY A 84 9.24 -4.96 -0.68
CA GLY A 84 9.25 -5.94 -1.75
C GLY A 84 10.38 -6.97 -1.63
N VAL A 85 11.59 -6.53 -1.31
CA VAL A 85 12.74 -7.42 -1.09
C VAL A 85 12.55 -8.26 0.17
N ASP A 86 12.03 -7.68 1.25
CA ASP A 86 11.74 -8.44 2.47
C ASP A 86 10.65 -9.49 2.25
N ALA A 87 9.60 -9.17 1.49
CA ALA A 87 8.57 -10.14 1.11
C ALA A 87 9.15 -11.30 0.29
N TRP A 88 10.06 -10.98 -0.65
CA TRP A 88 10.74 -11.99 -1.46
C TRP A 88 11.61 -12.91 -0.62
N ARG A 89 12.38 -12.35 0.32
CA ARG A 89 13.20 -13.10 1.29
C ARG A 89 12.36 -13.94 2.24
N ASP A 90 11.27 -13.40 2.77
CA ASP A 90 10.34 -14.11 3.66
C ASP A 90 9.67 -15.30 2.95
N ALA A 91 9.45 -15.19 1.63
CA ALA A 91 8.99 -16.31 0.81
C ALA A 91 10.05 -17.42 0.64
N GLY A 92 11.27 -17.26 1.15
CA GLY A 92 12.39 -18.18 0.95
C GLY A 92 13.00 -18.07 -0.45
N LEU A 93 12.73 -16.98 -1.17
CA LEU A 93 13.34 -16.66 -2.46
C LEU A 93 14.48 -15.65 -2.24
N GLN A 94 15.42 -15.58 -3.18
CA GLN A 94 16.51 -14.60 -3.12
C GLN A 94 16.42 -13.64 -4.31
N PRO A 95 16.81 -12.37 -4.14
CA PRO A 95 17.18 -11.52 -5.27
C PRO A 95 18.21 -12.24 -6.15
N THR A 96 18.08 -12.12 -7.47
CA THR A 96 19.00 -12.82 -8.37
C THR A 96 20.32 -12.07 -8.47
N GLU A 97 21.44 -12.80 -8.38
CA GLU A 97 22.77 -12.30 -8.76
C GLU A 97 23.12 -12.72 -10.20
N ASP A 98 22.31 -13.59 -10.80
CA ASP A 98 22.46 -14.10 -12.16
C ASP A 98 21.82 -13.14 -13.18
N GLU A 99 22.42 -13.04 -14.37
CA GLU A 99 21.89 -12.25 -15.50
C GLU A 99 20.67 -12.92 -16.16
N THR A 100 20.31 -14.13 -15.73
CA THR A 100 19.16 -14.87 -16.28
C THR A 100 17.83 -14.28 -15.84
N THR A 101 16.91 -14.18 -16.79
CA THR A 101 15.56 -13.65 -16.58
C THR A 101 14.63 -14.75 -16.05
N ASP A 102 13.96 -14.52 -14.91
CA ASP A 102 12.92 -15.40 -14.38
C ASP A 102 11.57 -15.11 -15.06
N TRP A 103 11.28 -15.84 -16.13
CA TRP A 103 10.02 -15.72 -16.90
C TRP A 103 8.77 -16.14 -16.12
N GLU A 104 8.92 -16.84 -14.99
CA GLU A 104 7.81 -17.35 -14.19
C GLU A 104 7.35 -16.36 -13.11
N SER A 105 8.19 -15.37 -12.80
CA SER A 105 7.94 -14.35 -11.77
C SER A 105 7.65 -12.98 -12.37
N GLY A 106 6.62 -12.31 -11.84
CA GLY A 106 6.25 -10.93 -12.21
C GLY A 106 6.14 -9.99 -11.02
N VAL A 107 5.94 -8.71 -11.30
CA VAL A 107 5.80 -7.64 -10.31
C VAL A 107 4.61 -6.76 -10.65
N ILE A 108 3.68 -6.60 -9.72
CA ILE A 108 2.63 -5.58 -9.76
C ILE A 108 2.74 -4.75 -8.50
N PHE A 109 3.39 -3.59 -8.62
CA PHE A 109 3.64 -2.74 -7.47
C PHE A 109 3.06 -1.34 -7.71
N GLY A 110 1.96 -1.04 -7.03
CA GLY A 110 1.19 0.16 -7.27
C GLY A 110 1.73 1.41 -6.57
N THR A 111 1.38 2.58 -7.09
CA THR A 111 1.60 3.86 -6.40
C THR A 111 0.61 4.92 -6.87
N GLY A 112 0.24 5.84 -5.97
CA GLY A 112 -0.52 7.03 -6.34
C GLY A 112 0.36 8.04 -7.10
N ILE A 113 1.50 8.38 -6.50
CA ILE A 113 2.52 9.30 -7.01
C ILE A 113 3.87 8.79 -6.53
N LEU A 114 4.92 8.88 -7.36
CA LEU A 114 6.28 8.46 -7.01
C LEU A 114 7.30 9.55 -7.33
N GLY A 115 8.26 9.73 -6.43
CA GLY A 115 9.41 10.62 -6.58
C GLY A 115 9.09 12.10 -6.50
N ILE A 116 8.10 12.54 -5.72
CA ILE A 116 7.67 13.96 -5.75
C ILE A 116 8.80 14.93 -5.37
N ASP A 117 9.63 14.57 -4.40
CA ASP A 117 10.79 15.38 -4.00
C ASP A 117 11.85 15.42 -5.10
N LYS A 118 12.05 14.31 -5.81
CA LYS A 118 12.96 14.25 -6.96
C LYS A 118 12.43 15.08 -8.13
N LEU A 119 11.13 15.03 -8.38
CA LEU A 119 10.48 15.85 -9.40
C LEU A 119 10.60 17.35 -9.07
N ARG A 120 10.40 17.71 -7.79
CA ARG A 120 10.59 19.09 -7.33
C ARG A 120 12.03 19.56 -7.52
N GLU A 121 13.04 18.76 -7.18
CA GLU A 121 14.45 19.08 -7.45
C GLU A 121 14.68 19.32 -8.95
N ALA A 122 14.16 18.44 -9.80
CA ALA A 122 14.29 18.57 -11.25
C ALA A 122 13.67 19.88 -11.77
N ILE A 123 12.48 20.26 -11.29
CA ILE A 123 11.83 21.53 -11.66
C ILE A 123 12.74 22.72 -11.35
N HIS A 124 13.26 22.82 -10.13
CA HIS A 124 14.16 23.92 -9.75
C HIS A 124 15.43 23.97 -10.60
N LEU A 125 16.03 22.81 -10.87
CA LEU A 125 17.22 22.75 -11.73
C LEU A 125 16.94 23.13 -13.18
N ILE A 126 15.75 22.81 -13.71
CA ILE A 126 15.33 23.20 -15.06
C ILE A 126 15.15 24.72 -15.14
N ASP A 127 14.43 25.30 -14.19
CA ASP A 127 14.17 26.75 -14.14
C ASP A 127 15.46 27.56 -14.00
N GLU A 128 16.47 26.99 -13.34
CA GLU A 128 17.82 27.57 -13.23
C GLU A 128 18.73 27.32 -14.46
N GLY A 129 18.24 26.64 -15.50
CA GLY A 129 19.03 26.28 -16.70
C GLY A 129 20.09 25.19 -16.47
N LYS A 130 19.99 24.43 -15.37
CA LYS A 130 20.96 23.41 -14.94
C LYS A 130 20.53 21.98 -15.29
N VAL A 131 19.93 21.77 -16.47
CA VAL A 131 19.38 20.47 -16.92
C VAL A 131 20.37 19.30 -16.76
N LYS A 132 21.66 19.50 -17.08
CA LYS A 132 22.69 18.46 -16.94
C LYS A 132 22.89 17.98 -15.48
N ARG A 133 22.52 18.78 -14.48
CA ARG A 133 22.68 18.46 -13.05
C ARG A 133 21.53 17.63 -12.47
N ILE A 134 20.44 17.42 -13.20
CA ILE A 134 19.30 16.61 -12.76
C ILE A 134 19.72 15.16 -12.46
N GLY A 135 20.71 14.67 -13.22
CA GLY A 135 21.22 13.29 -13.14
C GLY A 135 20.39 12.31 -13.95
N SER A 136 20.98 11.15 -14.26
CA SER A 136 20.37 10.11 -15.09
C SER A 136 19.26 9.32 -14.39
N THR A 137 19.21 9.33 -13.05
CA THR A 137 18.24 8.56 -12.26
C THR A 137 16.92 9.29 -12.01
N SER A 138 16.75 10.51 -12.52
CA SER A 138 15.53 11.28 -12.26
C SER A 138 14.28 10.63 -12.85
N VAL A 139 14.37 10.07 -14.05
CA VAL A 139 13.22 9.42 -14.70
C VAL A 139 12.83 8.15 -13.96
N THR A 140 13.81 7.31 -13.59
CA THR A 140 13.55 6.04 -12.90
C THR A 140 12.97 6.24 -11.50
N GLN A 141 13.24 7.38 -10.86
CA GLN A 141 12.67 7.73 -9.56
C GLN A 141 11.28 8.38 -9.63
N THR A 142 10.90 9.00 -10.75
CA THR A 142 9.68 9.83 -10.86
C THR A 142 8.57 9.20 -11.72
N MET A 143 8.92 8.26 -12.61
CA MET A 143 7.91 7.50 -13.33
C MET A 143 7.14 6.61 -12.33
N ALA A 144 5.82 6.53 -12.46
CA ALA A 144 5.01 5.68 -11.57
C ALA A 144 5.52 4.23 -11.55
N SER A 145 5.89 3.71 -12.72
CA SER A 145 6.47 2.37 -12.91
C SER A 145 7.87 2.17 -12.32
N GLY A 146 8.48 3.20 -11.74
CA GLY A 146 9.83 3.18 -11.18
C GLY A 146 9.98 2.10 -10.13
N ILE A 147 9.01 1.98 -9.23
CA ILE A 147 9.02 0.97 -8.17
C ILE A 147 8.95 -0.46 -8.73
N SER A 148 8.01 -0.74 -9.65
CA SER A 148 7.93 -2.07 -10.27
C SER A 148 9.17 -2.41 -11.09
N ALA A 149 9.78 -1.43 -11.76
CA ALA A 149 10.99 -1.64 -12.54
C ALA A 149 12.22 -1.93 -11.66
N TYR A 150 12.37 -1.19 -10.55
CA TYR A 150 13.44 -1.46 -9.57
C TYR A 150 13.31 -2.86 -8.97
N LEU A 151 12.13 -3.20 -8.46
CA LEU A 151 11.87 -4.53 -7.90
C LEU A 151 12.04 -5.63 -8.94
N GLY A 152 11.55 -5.41 -10.17
CA GLY A 152 11.70 -6.34 -11.28
C GLY A 152 13.17 -6.61 -11.62
N GLY A 153 14.02 -5.57 -11.61
CA GLY A 153 15.46 -5.71 -11.77
C GLY A 153 16.11 -6.48 -10.61
N ILE A 154 15.74 -6.17 -9.36
CA ILE A 154 16.30 -6.82 -8.16
C ILE A 154 15.97 -8.33 -8.13
N ILE A 155 14.77 -8.72 -8.53
CA ILE A 155 14.36 -10.14 -8.49
C ILE A 155 14.50 -10.85 -9.84
N GLY A 156 14.98 -10.16 -10.89
CA GLY A 156 15.11 -10.72 -12.24
C GLY A 156 13.79 -11.06 -12.93
N ALA A 157 12.69 -10.37 -12.60
CA ALA A 157 11.36 -10.70 -13.09
C ALA A 157 11.22 -10.50 -14.61
N GLY A 158 10.88 -11.57 -15.32
CA GLY A 158 10.63 -11.60 -16.77
C GLY A 158 9.16 -11.68 -17.17
N ASN A 159 8.26 -11.97 -16.23
CA ASN A 159 6.83 -11.96 -16.50
C ASN A 159 6.29 -10.52 -16.52
N GLN A 160 5.00 -10.32 -16.22
CA GLN A 160 4.41 -8.99 -16.18
C GLN A 160 5.03 -8.13 -15.06
N VAL A 161 5.73 -7.07 -15.45
CA VAL A 161 6.25 -6.01 -14.56
C VAL A 161 5.51 -4.72 -14.85
N THR A 162 4.64 -4.28 -13.96
CA THR A 162 3.83 -3.07 -14.16
C THR A 162 3.43 -2.41 -12.84
N THR A 163 2.89 -1.20 -12.94
CA THR A 163 2.40 -0.39 -11.82
C THR A 163 0.99 0.08 -12.13
N ASN A 164 0.08 -0.14 -11.18
CA ASN A 164 -1.29 0.38 -11.19
C ASN A 164 -1.43 1.61 -10.27
N SER A 165 -2.53 2.33 -10.44
CA SER A 165 -2.89 3.46 -9.59
C SER A 165 -4.41 3.62 -9.53
N SER A 166 -4.98 3.36 -8.35
CA SER A 166 -6.41 3.49 -8.07
C SER A 166 -6.64 4.18 -6.72
N ALA A 167 -5.83 5.20 -6.43
CA ALA A 167 -5.86 5.93 -5.17
C ALA A 167 -5.75 4.98 -3.95
N CYS A 168 -6.67 5.07 -3.00
CA CYS A 168 -6.62 4.32 -1.74
C CYS A 168 -6.75 2.80 -1.90
N THR A 169 -7.21 2.30 -3.06
CA THR A 169 -7.34 0.86 -3.35
C THR A 169 -6.17 0.28 -4.12
N THR A 170 -5.14 1.09 -4.43
CA THR A 170 -4.01 0.71 -5.30
C THR A 170 -3.37 -0.63 -4.91
N GLY A 171 -3.07 -0.85 -3.63
CA GLY A 171 -2.48 -2.11 -3.16
C GLY A 171 -3.41 -3.31 -3.29
N THR A 172 -4.69 -3.15 -2.95
CA THR A 172 -5.70 -4.23 -3.06
C THR A 172 -5.98 -4.59 -4.52
N GLU A 173 -6.05 -3.60 -5.42
CA GLU A 173 -6.18 -3.84 -6.85
C GLU A 173 -4.95 -4.57 -7.41
N GLY A 174 -3.74 -4.17 -7.00
CA GLY A 174 -2.50 -4.84 -7.40
C GLY A 174 -2.45 -6.31 -6.94
N LEU A 175 -2.93 -6.60 -5.74
CA LEU A 175 -3.10 -7.97 -5.23
C LEU A 175 -4.00 -8.81 -6.14
N PHE A 176 -5.16 -8.29 -6.54
CA PHE A 176 -6.08 -9.02 -7.41
C PHE A 176 -5.56 -9.19 -8.83
N MET A 177 -4.87 -8.19 -9.38
CA MET A 177 -4.22 -8.34 -10.69
C MET A 177 -3.16 -9.46 -10.67
N ALA A 178 -2.41 -9.59 -9.57
CA ALA A 178 -1.44 -10.67 -9.37
C ALA A 178 -2.13 -12.03 -9.19
N TYR A 179 -3.17 -12.10 -8.36
CA TYR A 179 -4.00 -13.29 -8.16
C TYR A 179 -4.61 -13.79 -9.49
N GLU A 180 -5.18 -12.91 -10.31
CA GLU A 180 -5.76 -13.26 -11.61
C GLU A 180 -4.70 -13.80 -12.58
N ARG A 181 -3.49 -13.23 -12.57
CA ARG A 181 -2.38 -13.69 -13.40
C ARG A 181 -1.99 -15.13 -13.06
N ILE A 182 -1.87 -15.46 -11.78
CA ILE A 182 -1.50 -16.81 -11.32
C ILE A 182 -2.66 -17.79 -11.49
N SER A 183 -3.87 -17.41 -11.06
CA SER A 183 -5.06 -18.28 -11.13
C SER A 183 -5.43 -18.65 -12.57
N SER A 184 -5.13 -17.77 -13.54
CA SER A 184 -5.26 -18.03 -14.98
C SER A 184 -4.07 -18.75 -15.63
N GLY A 185 -3.03 -19.10 -14.84
CA GLY A 185 -1.86 -19.84 -15.30
C GLY A 185 -0.86 -19.02 -16.12
N LYS A 186 -0.94 -17.69 -16.10
CA LYS A 186 -0.05 -16.77 -16.85
C LYS A 186 1.22 -16.39 -16.07
N ALA A 187 1.27 -16.71 -14.80
CA ALA A 187 2.45 -16.57 -13.93
C ALA A 187 2.45 -17.68 -12.89
N THR A 188 3.63 -18.00 -12.36
CA THR A 188 3.78 -18.94 -11.24
C THR A 188 3.93 -18.19 -9.92
N ARG A 189 4.65 -17.06 -9.93
CA ARG A 189 4.88 -16.18 -8.79
C ARG A 189 4.65 -14.72 -9.15
N MET A 190 4.11 -13.94 -8.22
CA MET A 190 3.93 -12.50 -8.39
C MET A 190 4.29 -11.79 -7.09
N LEU A 191 5.17 -10.78 -7.17
CA LEU A 191 5.33 -9.80 -6.10
C LEU A 191 4.26 -8.72 -6.29
N ALA A 192 3.31 -8.65 -5.36
CA ALA A 192 2.24 -7.67 -5.37
C ALA A 192 2.37 -6.69 -4.20
N GLY A 193 2.16 -5.40 -4.42
CA GLY A 193 2.26 -4.43 -3.33
C GLY A 193 1.89 -3.02 -3.75
N SER A 194 2.08 -2.08 -2.82
CA SER A 194 2.02 -0.66 -3.15
C SER A 194 2.87 0.17 -2.19
N CYS A 195 3.28 1.35 -2.65
CA CYS A 195 3.98 2.34 -1.83
C CYS A 195 3.41 3.75 -2.02
N SER A 196 3.79 4.65 -1.11
CA SER A 196 3.46 6.08 -1.18
C SER A 196 4.62 6.92 -0.66
N ASP A 197 4.88 8.05 -1.31
CA ASP A 197 5.87 9.03 -0.88
C ASP A 197 5.49 9.73 0.42
N SER A 198 6.50 10.14 1.16
CA SER A 198 6.38 11.03 2.31
C SER A 198 6.42 12.50 1.91
N GLY A 199 5.79 13.33 2.73
CA GLY A 199 6.16 14.73 2.83
C GLY A 199 5.12 15.73 2.33
N PRO A 200 5.42 17.03 2.51
CA PRO A 200 4.45 18.10 2.32
C PRO A 200 3.92 18.19 0.89
N TYR A 201 4.72 17.82 -0.12
CA TYR A 201 4.31 17.93 -1.53
C TYR A 201 3.30 16.86 -1.94
N VAL A 202 3.19 15.76 -1.19
CA VAL A 202 2.09 14.79 -1.32
C VAL A 202 0.88 15.23 -0.51
N TRP A 203 1.11 15.67 0.73
CA TRP A 203 0.03 15.87 1.70
C TRP A 203 -0.68 17.24 1.58
N GLY A 204 -0.04 18.23 0.95
CA GLY A 204 -0.56 19.60 0.87
C GLY A 204 -1.92 19.71 0.19
N GLY A 205 -2.18 18.89 -0.84
CA GLY A 205 -3.50 18.83 -1.48
C GLY A 205 -4.61 18.43 -0.51
N PHE A 206 -4.33 17.45 0.37
CA PHE A 206 -5.31 17.00 1.36
C PHE A 206 -5.52 18.00 2.50
N ASP A 207 -4.47 18.71 2.94
CA ASP A 207 -4.62 19.80 3.92
C ASP A 207 -5.49 20.93 3.36
N ALA A 208 -5.28 21.29 2.08
CA ALA A 208 -6.08 22.29 1.38
C ALA A 208 -7.56 21.87 1.24
N MET A 209 -7.84 20.58 1.06
CA MET A 209 -9.19 20.01 1.05
C MET A 209 -9.87 20.01 2.43
N ARG A 210 -9.13 20.28 3.52
CA ARG A 210 -9.63 20.32 4.90
C ARG A 210 -10.22 18.99 5.38
N ILE A 211 -9.62 17.89 4.93
CA ILE A 211 -10.03 16.52 5.30
C ILE A 211 -9.06 15.84 6.27
N LEU A 212 -8.04 16.57 6.73
CA LEU A 212 -7.06 16.13 7.72
C LEU A 212 -7.38 16.67 9.12
N PRO A 213 -7.03 15.95 10.20
CA PRO A 213 -7.22 16.43 11.56
C PRO A 213 -6.32 17.64 11.86
N ARG A 214 -6.85 18.59 12.63
CA ARG A 214 -6.12 19.83 13.01
C ARG A 214 -6.02 20.08 14.52
N ASN A 215 -6.79 19.35 15.32
CA ASN A 215 -6.87 19.56 16.77
C ASN A 215 -5.99 18.59 17.58
N PHE A 216 -5.09 17.88 16.90
CA PHE A 216 -4.25 16.84 17.50
C PHE A 216 -2.75 17.05 17.25
N ASN A 217 -2.34 18.24 16.79
CA ASN A 217 -0.93 18.51 16.51
C ASN A 217 -0.04 18.32 17.74
N ASN A 218 -0.57 18.56 18.95
CA ASN A 218 0.12 18.36 20.22
C ASN A 218 -0.02 16.95 20.82
N ARG A 219 -0.86 16.09 20.23
CA ARG A 219 -1.13 14.70 20.67
C ARG A 219 -1.32 13.80 19.44
N PRO A 220 -0.29 13.69 18.59
CA PRO A 220 -0.36 13.05 17.28
C PRO A 220 -0.87 11.60 17.34
N GLU A 221 -0.47 10.85 18.36
CA GLU A 221 -0.80 9.45 18.56
C GLU A 221 -2.30 9.17 18.73
N LEU A 222 -3.07 10.20 19.10
CA LEU A 222 -4.52 10.10 19.29
C LEU A 222 -5.32 10.52 18.06
N ALA A 223 -4.68 11.06 17.03
CA ALA A 223 -5.38 11.78 15.96
C ALA A 223 -6.15 10.88 14.99
N SER A 224 -5.57 9.74 14.62
CA SER A 224 -6.24 8.77 13.76
C SER A 224 -7.08 7.83 14.62
N ARG A 225 -8.40 7.97 14.51
CA ARG A 225 -9.36 7.28 15.38
C ARG A 225 -10.57 6.78 14.58
N PRO A 226 -10.37 5.79 13.70
CA PRO A 226 -11.45 5.19 12.92
C PRO A 226 -12.64 4.80 13.80
N MET A 227 -13.86 4.99 13.28
CA MET A 227 -15.13 4.70 13.97
C MET A 227 -15.44 5.56 15.21
N SER A 228 -14.54 6.45 15.67
CA SER A 228 -14.81 7.33 16.81
C SER A 228 -15.83 8.42 16.46
N ALA A 229 -16.75 8.72 17.39
CA ALA A 229 -17.63 9.89 17.28
C ALA A 229 -16.87 11.23 17.18
N SER A 230 -15.61 11.25 17.63
CA SER A 230 -14.71 12.40 17.56
C SER A 230 -13.74 12.37 16.38
N ALA A 231 -13.91 11.44 15.44
CA ALA A 231 -13.08 11.34 14.24
C ALA A 231 -13.22 12.61 13.39
N SER A 232 -12.09 13.16 12.96
CA SER A 232 -12.04 14.50 12.35
C SER A 232 -11.28 14.55 11.03
N GLY A 233 -11.15 13.41 10.35
CA GLY A 233 -10.33 13.27 9.14
C GLY A 233 -9.22 12.24 9.32
N PHE A 234 -8.67 11.79 8.20
CA PHE A 234 -7.56 10.85 8.20
C PHE A 234 -6.23 11.57 8.48
N VAL A 235 -5.31 10.90 9.15
CA VAL A 235 -3.93 11.37 9.27
C VAL A 235 -3.17 10.94 8.02
N PRO A 236 -2.47 11.84 7.31
CA PRO A 236 -1.71 11.46 6.13
C PRO A 236 -0.56 10.52 6.52
N GLY A 237 -0.39 9.47 5.74
CA GLY A 237 0.63 8.45 5.92
C GLY A 237 1.52 8.27 4.69
N SER A 238 2.56 7.48 4.87
CA SER A 238 3.42 6.95 3.81
C SER A 238 4.01 5.61 4.25
N GLY A 239 4.57 4.88 3.29
CA GLY A 239 5.13 3.55 3.55
C GLY A 239 4.93 2.62 2.37
N ALA A 240 5.10 1.32 2.62
CA ALA A 240 4.84 0.28 1.66
C ALA A 240 4.43 -1.04 2.33
N GLY A 241 3.68 -1.85 1.59
CA GLY A 241 3.39 -3.25 1.94
C GLY A 241 3.50 -4.11 0.68
N ALA A 242 3.98 -5.33 0.86
CA ALA A 242 4.21 -6.28 -0.23
C ALA A 242 3.86 -7.71 0.20
N LEU A 243 3.39 -8.48 -0.77
CA LEU A 243 3.02 -9.89 -0.65
C LEU A 243 3.63 -10.66 -1.83
N VAL A 244 4.17 -11.84 -1.57
CA VAL A 244 4.53 -12.81 -2.61
C VAL A 244 3.37 -13.78 -2.75
N LEU A 245 2.77 -13.78 -3.94
CA LEU A 245 1.73 -14.72 -4.33
C LEU A 245 2.34 -15.81 -5.19
N GLU A 246 1.90 -17.04 -4.99
CA GLU A 246 2.40 -18.20 -5.70
C GLU A 246 1.29 -19.19 -5.98
N SER A 247 1.36 -19.91 -7.11
CA SER A 247 0.46 -21.05 -7.31
C SER A 247 0.71 -22.11 -6.23
N LEU A 248 -0.35 -22.72 -5.69
CA LEU A 248 -0.23 -23.70 -4.61
C LEU A 248 0.74 -24.84 -4.94
N ASP A 249 0.70 -25.36 -6.17
CA ASP A 249 1.59 -26.44 -6.62
C ASP A 249 3.07 -26.02 -6.53
N SER A 250 3.39 -24.79 -6.96
CA SER A 250 4.75 -24.25 -6.86
C SER A 250 5.18 -24.08 -5.40
N ALA A 251 4.31 -23.52 -4.56
CA ALA A 251 4.57 -23.34 -3.14
C ALA A 251 4.84 -24.68 -2.44
N ILE A 252 4.02 -25.70 -2.70
CA ILE A 252 4.22 -27.06 -2.18
C ILE A 252 5.52 -27.67 -2.71
N SER A 253 5.80 -27.55 -4.01
CA SER A 253 6.96 -28.20 -4.63
C SER A 253 8.30 -27.75 -4.03
N ARG A 254 8.39 -26.50 -3.56
CA ARG A 254 9.58 -25.94 -2.91
C ARG A 254 9.48 -25.87 -1.39
N ASN A 255 8.47 -26.51 -0.79
CA ASN A 255 8.20 -26.47 0.66
C ASN A 255 8.14 -25.04 1.22
N ALA A 256 7.46 -24.15 0.51
CA ALA A 256 7.27 -22.77 0.93
C ALA A 256 6.40 -22.68 2.18
N LYS A 257 6.69 -21.72 3.06
CA LYS A 257 5.74 -21.30 4.08
C LYS A 257 4.49 -20.73 3.40
N ILE A 258 3.31 -21.15 3.84
CA ILE A 258 2.02 -20.63 3.34
C ILE A 258 1.35 -19.87 4.50
N TYR A 259 1.13 -18.58 4.31
CA TYR A 259 0.45 -17.73 5.30
C TYR A 259 -1.06 -17.81 5.18
N ALA A 260 -1.56 -17.74 3.95
CA ALA A 260 -2.98 -17.76 3.64
C ALA A 260 -3.19 -18.15 2.17
N GLU A 261 -4.42 -18.51 1.84
CA GLU A 261 -4.89 -18.62 0.45
C GLU A 261 -5.71 -17.38 0.10
N VAL A 262 -5.50 -16.85 -1.11
CA VAL A 262 -6.38 -15.83 -1.66
C VAL A 262 -7.52 -16.56 -2.37
N LEU A 263 -8.70 -16.56 -1.76
CA LEU A 263 -9.86 -17.27 -2.33
C LEU A 263 -10.41 -16.55 -3.57
N GLY A 264 -10.53 -15.23 -3.51
CA GLY A 264 -11.01 -14.41 -4.61
C GLY A 264 -11.22 -12.95 -4.20
N GLY A 265 -11.86 -12.19 -5.08
CA GLY A 265 -12.20 -10.80 -4.83
C GLY A 265 -12.92 -10.11 -5.99
N ALA A 266 -13.13 -8.81 -5.85
CA ALA A 266 -13.78 -8.02 -6.89
C ALA A 266 -13.25 -6.59 -6.93
N VAL A 267 -13.21 -6.04 -8.15
CA VAL A 267 -12.90 -4.64 -8.43
C VAL A 267 -14.02 -4.08 -9.29
N ASN A 268 -14.60 -2.95 -8.88
CA ASN A 268 -15.61 -2.25 -9.70
C ASN A 268 -15.51 -0.73 -9.53
N CYS A 269 -16.36 0.00 -10.24
CA CYS A 269 -16.43 1.46 -10.16
C CYS A 269 -17.88 1.92 -10.01
N GLY A 270 -18.11 2.92 -9.15
CA GLY A 270 -19.41 3.55 -8.95
C GLY A 270 -19.83 4.54 -10.02
N GLY A 271 -18.96 4.81 -11.01
CA GLY A 271 -19.24 5.63 -12.19
C GLY A 271 -19.61 7.10 -11.91
N GLN A 272 -19.37 7.60 -10.69
CA GLN A 272 -19.88 8.90 -10.23
C GLN A 272 -21.39 9.03 -10.46
N ARG A 273 -22.13 7.97 -10.08
CA ARG A 273 -23.59 7.89 -10.16
C ARG A 273 -24.20 7.59 -8.81
N SER A 274 -25.52 7.72 -8.72
CA SER A 274 -26.31 7.33 -7.54
C SER A 274 -25.81 7.94 -6.23
N GLY A 275 -25.44 9.23 -6.28
CA GLY A 275 -24.91 9.97 -5.13
C GLY A 275 -23.39 9.85 -4.93
N GLY A 276 -22.70 9.00 -5.68
CA GLY A 276 -21.24 8.97 -5.73
C GLY A 276 -20.65 10.09 -6.59
N SER A 277 -19.44 10.50 -6.27
CA SER A 277 -18.65 11.51 -7.00
C SER A 277 -17.17 11.08 -7.06
N MET A 278 -16.28 11.95 -7.54
CA MET A 278 -14.83 11.71 -7.46
C MET A 278 -14.34 11.46 -6.02
N THR A 279 -15.02 12.03 -5.02
CA THR A 279 -14.59 12.00 -3.60
C THR A 279 -15.66 11.42 -2.67
N ALA A 280 -16.81 11.00 -3.19
CA ALA A 280 -17.90 10.41 -2.42
C ALA A 280 -18.23 9.00 -2.93
N PRO A 281 -18.37 8.00 -2.05
CA PRO A 281 -18.63 6.63 -2.48
C PRO A 281 -20.06 6.46 -2.99
N ASN A 282 -20.24 5.62 -4.01
CA ASN A 282 -21.54 5.09 -4.42
C ASN A 282 -21.86 3.86 -3.57
N LYS A 283 -22.82 3.99 -2.63
CA LYS A 283 -23.22 2.91 -1.71
C LYS A 283 -23.61 1.61 -2.44
N THR A 284 -24.36 1.73 -3.54
CA THR A 284 -24.81 0.56 -4.33
C THR A 284 -23.63 -0.17 -4.97
N ALA A 285 -22.65 0.58 -5.48
CA ALA A 285 -21.45 -0.02 -6.09
C ALA A 285 -20.57 -0.73 -5.04
N VAL A 286 -20.41 -0.15 -3.85
CA VAL A 286 -19.71 -0.78 -2.72
C VAL A 286 -20.38 -2.09 -2.34
N GLN A 287 -21.71 -2.08 -2.12
CA GLN A 287 -22.45 -3.29 -1.78
C GLN A 287 -22.38 -4.36 -2.88
N LYS A 288 -22.42 -3.94 -4.15
CA LYS A 288 -22.23 -4.84 -5.29
C LYS A 288 -20.84 -5.46 -5.27
N CYS A 289 -19.79 -4.66 -5.03
CA CYS A 289 -18.41 -5.14 -4.98
C CYS A 289 -18.22 -6.22 -3.92
N ILE A 290 -18.80 -6.04 -2.73
CA ILE A 290 -18.73 -7.02 -1.64
C ILE A 290 -19.42 -8.32 -2.02
N ARG A 291 -20.63 -8.27 -2.59
CA ARG A 291 -21.35 -9.47 -3.04
C ARG A 291 -20.64 -10.18 -4.20
N GLU A 292 -20.00 -9.43 -5.09
CA GLU A 292 -19.18 -10.00 -6.16
C GLU A 292 -17.92 -10.68 -5.60
N ALA A 293 -17.28 -10.10 -4.58
CA ALA A 293 -16.13 -10.70 -3.92
C ALA A 293 -16.49 -12.01 -3.19
N LEU A 294 -17.63 -12.07 -2.49
CA LEU A 294 -18.15 -13.32 -1.91
C LEU A 294 -18.35 -14.40 -2.98
N ARG A 295 -18.97 -14.03 -4.10
CA ARG A 295 -19.22 -14.96 -5.21
C ARG A 295 -17.94 -15.45 -5.88
N ASP A 296 -16.96 -14.57 -6.12
CA ASP A 296 -15.68 -14.96 -6.72
C ASP A 296 -14.83 -15.82 -5.76
N SER A 297 -14.97 -15.59 -4.45
CA SER A 297 -14.30 -16.37 -3.39
C SER A 297 -15.00 -17.69 -3.07
N GLU A 298 -16.21 -17.91 -3.60
CA GLU A 298 -17.05 -19.09 -3.34
C GLU A 298 -17.34 -19.34 -1.85
N ILE A 299 -17.51 -18.27 -1.05
CA ILE A 299 -17.85 -18.36 0.39
C ILE A 299 -19.18 -17.66 0.72
N GLY A 300 -19.80 -18.11 1.82
CA GLY A 300 -20.92 -17.46 2.48
C GLY A 300 -20.50 -16.23 3.30
N ALA A 301 -21.47 -15.37 3.63
CA ALA A 301 -21.23 -14.18 4.44
C ALA A 301 -20.93 -14.51 5.91
N GLU A 302 -21.46 -15.64 6.38
CA GLU A 302 -21.29 -16.24 7.70
C GLU A 302 -19.85 -16.77 7.92
N GLU A 303 -19.13 -17.07 6.84
CA GLU A 303 -17.74 -17.56 6.89
C GLU A 303 -16.71 -16.42 7.08
N ILE A 304 -17.16 -15.16 7.11
CA ILE A 304 -16.28 -14.02 7.39
C ILE A 304 -16.13 -13.83 8.89
N ASP A 305 -14.94 -14.11 9.40
CA ASP A 305 -14.57 -13.89 10.81
C ASP A 305 -14.24 -12.42 11.11
N SER A 306 -13.56 -11.73 10.18
CA SER A 306 -13.07 -10.38 10.39
C SER A 306 -12.99 -9.54 9.12
N ILE A 307 -13.09 -8.21 9.28
CA ILE A 307 -12.98 -7.22 8.22
C ILE A 307 -11.92 -6.18 8.63
N ASN A 308 -10.87 -6.06 7.82
CA ASN A 308 -9.97 -4.90 7.85
C ASN A 308 -10.54 -3.80 6.95
N GLY A 309 -10.94 -2.69 7.55
CA GLY A 309 -11.69 -1.64 6.88
C GLY A 309 -10.85 -0.60 6.13
N HIS A 310 -11.48 0.06 5.16
CA HIS A 310 -10.96 1.33 4.65
C HIS A 310 -10.95 2.38 5.76
N LEU A 311 -12.05 2.55 6.50
CA LEU A 311 -12.18 3.21 7.82
C LEU A 311 -11.05 4.19 8.14
N THR A 312 -11.19 5.39 7.59
CA THR A 312 -10.13 6.41 7.53
C THR A 312 -10.22 7.44 8.65
N ALA A 313 -11.03 7.20 9.69
CA ALA A 313 -11.33 8.21 10.71
C ALA A 313 -12.03 9.44 10.13
N THR A 314 -12.91 9.22 9.16
CA THR A 314 -13.76 10.27 8.57
C THR A 314 -15.21 10.09 8.99
N ALA A 315 -16.04 11.09 8.73
CA ALA A 315 -17.49 10.99 8.91
C ALA A 315 -18.15 9.92 8.00
N LYS A 316 -17.38 9.24 7.14
CA LYS A 316 -17.86 8.16 6.26
C LYS A 316 -17.66 6.77 6.84
N ASP A 317 -16.89 6.60 7.91
CA ASP A 317 -16.68 5.30 8.56
C ASP A 317 -18.01 4.58 8.88
N PRO A 318 -19.06 5.23 9.45
CA PRO A 318 -20.34 4.56 9.69
C PRO A 318 -21.06 4.12 8.40
N VAL A 319 -20.89 4.86 7.31
CA VAL A 319 -21.49 4.52 6.01
C VAL A 319 -20.81 3.29 5.40
N GLU A 320 -19.51 3.13 5.61
CA GLU A 320 -18.79 1.93 5.20
C GLU A 320 -19.33 0.68 5.92
N ILE A 321 -19.47 0.75 7.24
CA ILE A 321 -20.03 -0.34 8.06
C ILE A 321 -21.50 -0.64 7.67
N GLU A 322 -22.30 0.40 7.44
CA GLU A 322 -23.68 0.24 6.95
C GLU A 322 -23.73 -0.54 5.62
N ASN A 323 -22.78 -0.28 4.71
CA ASN A 323 -22.72 -0.99 3.44
C ASN A 323 -22.29 -2.45 3.60
N TRP A 324 -21.38 -2.76 4.54
CA TRP A 324 -21.04 -4.14 4.87
C TRP A 324 -22.25 -4.90 5.41
N ALA A 325 -22.98 -4.36 6.40
CA ALA A 325 -24.20 -4.98 6.93
C ALA A 325 -25.23 -5.27 5.85
N LYS A 326 -25.50 -4.31 4.96
CA LYS A 326 -26.44 -4.50 3.84
C LYS A 326 -25.94 -5.50 2.79
N ALA A 327 -24.64 -5.57 2.56
CA ALA A 327 -24.07 -6.46 1.55
C ALA A 327 -24.02 -7.91 2.05
N LEU A 328 -23.62 -8.10 3.31
CA LEU A 328 -23.49 -9.39 3.98
C LEU A 328 -24.82 -9.94 4.49
N GLY A 329 -25.84 -9.09 4.67
CA GLY A 329 -27.11 -9.51 5.26
C GLY A 329 -26.99 -9.86 6.75
N ARG A 330 -25.95 -9.36 7.43
CA ARG A 330 -25.66 -9.61 8.85
C ARG A 330 -26.08 -8.41 9.70
N ASP A 331 -26.62 -8.69 10.88
CA ASP A 331 -26.98 -7.69 11.88
C ASP A 331 -25.84 -7.48 12.90
N LYS A 332 -26.09 -6.76 13.99
CA LYS A 332 -25.04 -6.40 14.97
C LYS A 332 -24.64 -7.59 15.87
N GLU A 333 -25.53 -8.56 16.06
CA GLU A 333 -25.33 -9.72 16.94
C GLU A 333 -24.40 -10.75 16.28
N ASP A 334 -24.45 -10.82 14.96
CA ASP A 334 -23.63 -11.70 14.14
C ASP A 334 -22.75 -10.90 13.16
N PHE A 335 -22.13 -9.79 13.60
CA PHE A 335 -21.25 -9.01 12.72
C PHE A 335 -19.78 -9.44 12.82
N PRO A 336 -19.01 -9.56 11.72
CA PRO A 336 -17.58 -9.83 11.77
C PRO A 336 -16.81 -8.85 12.65
N LEU A 337 -15.69 -9.31 13.24
CA LEU A 337 -14.79 -8.42 13.96
C LEU A 337 -14.21 -7.36 13.01
N ILE A 338 -14.35 -6.09 13.36
CA ILE A 338 -13.86 -4.98 12.54
C ILE A 338 -12.55 -4.45 13.11
N ASN A 339 -11.57 -4.23 12.24
CA ASN A 339 -10.36 -3.52 12.60
C ASN A 339 -9.93 -2.49 11.52
N SER A 340 -9.07 -1.56 11.90
CA SER A 340 -8.42 -0.63 10.97
C SER A 340 -7.04 -0.27 11.48
N PHE A 341 -6.01 -0.66 10.72
CA PHE A 341 -4.62 -0.31 11.03
C PHE A 341 -4.34 1.18 10.90
N LYS A 342 -5.21 1.94 10.21
CA LYS A 342 -5.02 3.38 9.99
C LYS A 342 -4.99 4.19 11.28
N SER A 343 -5.57 3.65 12.36
CA SER A 343 -5.44 4.20 13.72
C SER A 343 -3.98 4.36 14.17
N MET A 344 -3.12 3.42 13.77
CA MET A 344 -1.70 3.40 14.16
C MET A 344 -0.77 3.97 13.10
N VAL A 345 -1.08 3.80 11.80
CA VAL A 345 -0.16 4.16 10.71
C VAL A 345 -0.58 5.39 9.90
N GLY A 346 -1.78 5.92 10.10
CA GLY A 346 -2.36 6.91 9.20
C GLY A 346 -2.85 6.25 7.90
N HIS A 347 -3.05 7.06 6.86
CA HIS A 347 -3.51 6.59 5.55
C HIS A 347 -2.43 6.69 4.49
#